data_AF-A0A7W1KRC8-F1
#
_entry.id   AF-A0A7W1KRC8-F1
#
_cell.length_a   1.000
_cell.length_b   1.000
_cell.length_c   1.000
_cell.angle_alpha   90.00
_cell.angle_beta   90.00
_cell.angle_gamma   90.00
#
_symmetry.space_group_name_H-M   'P 1'
#
loop_
_entity.id
_entity.type
_entity.pdbx_description
1 polymer ?
#
loop_
_entity_poly.entity_id
_entity_poly.type
_entity_poly.pdbx_seq_one_letter_code
_entity_poly.pdbx_strand_id
1 'polypeptide(L)'
;ERLYRSGIIAKVDAEARTLKVVQLEAKLAEARLAEAKRKAGSGPNSANADLAIETTDLVVMQAAAIAQRAAEERKRAELEAALRNLQRQQKLLALGSGRKADVKRAEQKLAELQPSGQN
;
A
#
# COMPACT_ATOMS: atom_id res chain seq x y z
N GLU A 1 -20.56 27.06 -9.59
CA GLU A 1 -20.30 26.35 -8.31
C GLU A 1 -20.30 24.81 -8.42
N ARG A 2 -21.27 24.16 -9.09
CA ARG A 2 -21.32 22.67 -9.21
C ARG A 2 -20.06 22.04 -9.83
N LEU A 3 -19.54 22.61 -10.93
CA LEU A 3 -18.37 22.06 -11.64
C LEU A 3 -17.10 22.02 -10.76
N TYR A 4 -16.92 23.00 -9.88
CA TYR A 4 -15.79 23.05 -8.93
C TYR A 4 -15.87 21.92 -7.90
N ARG A 5 -17.07 21.65 -7.37
CA ARG A 5 -17.32 20.53 -6.45
C ARG A 5 -17.13 19.18 -7.16
N SER A 6 -17.61 19.04 -8.39
CA SER A 6 -17.39 17.83 -9.20
C SER A 6 -15.91 17.56 -9.45
N GLY A 7 -15.10 18.59 -9.72
CA GLY A 7 -13.66 18.46 -9.90
C GLY A 7 -12.92 18.03 -8.63
N ILE A 8 -13.30 18.56 -7.46
CA ILE A 8 -12.73 18.13 -6.18
C ILE A 8 -13.05 16.67 -5.88
N ILE A 9 -14.31 16.25 -6.08
CA ILE A 9 -14.74 14.86 -5.87
C ILE A 9 -13.96 13.93 -6.81
N ALA A 10 -13.88 14.27 -8.10
CA ALA A 10 -13.14 13.48 -9.09
C ALA A 10 -11.65 13.34 -8.72
N LYS A 11 -11.02 14.40 -8.19
CA LYS A 11 -9.64 14.35 -7.71
C LYS A 11 -9.47 13.43 -6.51
N VAL A 12 -10.35 13.51 -5.52
CA VAL A 12 -10.33 12.65 -4.34
C VAL A 12 -10.51 11.18 -4.73
N ASP A 13 -11.44 10.90 -5.65
CA ASP A 13 -11.68 9.56 -6.16
C ASP A 13 -10.49 9.00 -6.93
N ALA A 14 -9.83 9.83 -7.75
CA ALA A 14 -8.61 9.45 -8.45
C ALA A 14 -7.47 9.11 -7.46
N GLU A 15 -7.25 9.94 -6.45
CA GLU A 15 -6.26 9.67 -5.39
C GLU A 15 -6.56 8.36 -4.65
N ALA A 16 -7.83 8.11 -4.30
CA ALA A 16 -8.25 6.89 -3.63
C ALA A 16 -8.08 5.64 -4.51
N ARG A 17 -8.36 5.74 -5.81
CA ARG A 17 -8.14 4.66 -6.78
C ARG A 17 -6.66 4.35 -6.95
N THR A 18 -5.81 5.37 -7.04
CA THR A 18 -4.36 5.17 -7.13
C THR A 18 -3.82 4.44 -5.90
N LEU A 19 -4.22 4.86 -4.70
CA LEU A 19 -3.85 4.15 -3.47
C LEU A 19 -4.35 2.70 -3.49
N LYS A 20 -5.57 2.48 -3.99
CA LYS A 20 -6.17 1.15 -4.07
C LYS A 20 -5.38 0.21 -4.96
N VAL A 21 -4.83 0.70 -6.07
CA VAL A 21 -3.98 -0.10 -6.97
C VAL A 21 -2.74 -0.59 -6.23
N VAL A 22 -2.00 0.31 -5.57
CA VAL A 22 -0.79 -0.05 -4.81
C VAL A 22 -1.11 -1.07 -3.70
N GLN A 23 -2.24 -0.91 -3.01
CA GLN A 23 -2.68 -1.87 -2.01
C GLN A 23 -2.99 -3.26 -2.60
N LEU A 24 -3.58 -3.31 -3.79
CA LEU A 24 -3.87 -4.57 -4.49
C LEU A 24 -2.60 -5.23 -5.01
N GLU A 25 -1.63 -4.46 -5.50
CA GLU A 25 -0.33 -4.95 -5.95
C GLU A 25 0.46 -5.57 -4.79
N ALA A 26 0.48 -4.92 -3.62
CA ALA A 26 1.08 -5.48 -2.42
C ALA A 26 0.40 -6.81 -2.01
N LYS A 27 -0.93 -6.87 -2.01
CA LYS A 27 -1.68 -8.10 -1.73
C LYS A 27 -1.40 -9.21 -2.74
N LEU A 28 -1.27 -8.86 -4.01
CA LEU A 28 -0.93 -9.81 -5.07
C LEU A 28 0.48 -10.38 -4.87
N ALA A 29 1.45 -9.54 -4.51
CA ALA A 29 2.81 -9.98 -4.24
C ALA A 29 2.88 -10.89 -2.99
N GLU A 30 2.15 -10.55 -1.92
CA GLU A 30 2.01 -11.40 -0.73
C GLU A 30 1.37 -12.76 -1.07
N ALA A 31 0.31 -12.78 -1.88
CA ALA A 31 -0.35 -14.00 -2.32
C ALA A 31 0.57 -14.90 -3.17
N ARG A 32 1.37 -14.29 -4.08
CA ARG A 32 2.36 -15.00 -4.88
C ARG A 32 3.47 -15.62 -4.03
N LEU A 33 3.94 -14.91 -3.00
CA LEU A 33 4.88 -15.47 -2.04
C LEU A 33 4.29 -16.66 -1.28
N ALA A 34 3.05 -16.56 -0.82
CA ALA A 34 2.36 -17.65 -0.15
C ALA A 34 2.18 -18.88 -1.07
N GLU A 35 1.89 -18.65 -2.36
CA GLU A 35 1.84 -19.71 -3.36
C GLU A 35 3.20 -20.36 -3.61
N ALA A 36 4.26 -19.57 -3.77
CA ALA A 36 5.63 -20.07 -3.96
C ALA A 36 6.07 -20.94 -2.77
N LYS A 37 5.81 -20.50 -1.53
CA LYS A 37 6.10 -21.27 -0.31
C LYS A 37 5.32 -22.58 -0.23
N ARG A 38 4.05 -22.58 -0.66
CA ARG A 38 3.23 -23.81 -0.72
C ARG A 38 3.80 -24.82 -1.72
N LYS A 39 4.21 -24.35 -2.90
CA LYS A 39 4.83 -25.17 -3.95
C LYS A 39 6.18 -25.75 -3.52
N ALA A 40 6.98 -24.98 -2.77
CA ALA A 40 8.22 -25.46 -2.16
C ALA A 40 7.97 -26.59 -1.14
N GLY A 41 6.92 -26.45 -0.31
CA GLY A 41 6.57 -27.45 0.69
C GLY A 41 5.99 -28.75 0.14
N SER A 42 5.54 -28.80 -1.12
CA SER A 42 4.95 -30.02 -1.73
C SER A 42 5.97 -31.05 -2.24
N GLY A 43 7.28 -30.73 -2.24
CA GLY A 43 8.37 -31.65 -2.60
C GLY A 43 8.44 -32.02 -4.10
N PRO A 44 9.64 -32.24 -4.67
CA PRO A 44 9.76 -32.66 -6.07
C PRO A 44 9.46 -34.16 -6.27
N ASN A 45 8.52 -34.48 -7.18
CA ASN A 45 8.26 -35.85 -7.66
C ASN A 45 9.19 -36.19 -8.85
N SER A 46 10.51 -36.35 -8.69
CA SER A 46 11.36 -37.05 -9.70
C SER A 46 12.86 -37.12 -9.36
N ALA A 47 13.58 -37.89 -10.19
CA ALA A 47 15.02 -38.19 -10.18
C ALA A 47 15.99 -36.98 -10.29
N ASN A 48 15.51 -35.73 -10.40
CA ASN A 48 16.32 -34.51 -10.38
C ASN A 48 15.90 -33.59 -9.21
N ALA A 49 15.75 -34.17 -8.02
CA ALA A 49 15.25 -33.48 -6.84
C ALA A 49 16.11 -32.25 -6.46
N ASP A 50 17.43 -32.32 -6.58
CA ASP A 50 18.34 -31.24 -6.16
C ASP A 50 18.21 -29.97 -7.02
N LEU A 51 18.20 -30.13 -8.35
CA LEU A 51 17.95 -29.03 -9.30
C LEU A 51 16.53 -28.45 -9.14
N ALA A 52 15.55 -29.31 -8.83
CA ALA A 52 14.17 -28.89 -8.59
C ALA A 52 14.02 -28.11 -7.27
N ILE A 53 14.80 -28.45 -6.23
CA ILE A 53 14.85 -27.74 -4.95
C ILE A 53 15.49 -26.36 -5.14
N GLU A 54 16.67 -26.30 -5.77
CA GLU A 54 17.40 -25.05 -5.99
C GLU A 54 16.59 -24.03 -6.80
N THR A 55 15.94 -24.48 -7.87
CA THR A 55 15.05 -23.62 -8.68
C THR A 55 13.84 -23.14 -7.89
N THR A 56 13.29 -23.97 -7.00
CA THR A 56 12.14 -23.61 -6.17
C THR A 56 12.51 -22.61 -5.08
N ASP A 57 13.68 -22.76 -4.47
CA ASP A 57 14.21 -21.81 -3.49
C ASP A 57 14.47 -20.44 -4.11
N LEU A 58 15.04 -20.39 -5.32
CA LEU A 58 15.22 -19.15 -6.07
C LEU A 58 13.89 -18.45 -6.35
N VAL A 59 12.84 -19.20 -6.71
CA VAL A 59 11.48 -18.66 -6.93
C VAL A 59 10.90 -18.08 -5.63
N VAL A 60 11.08 -18.76 -4.49
CA VAL A 60 10.63 -18.24 -3.19
C VAL A 60 11.38 -16.96 -2.81
N MET A 61 12.70 -16.93 -3.00
CA MET A 61 13.53 -15.75 -2.73
C MET A 61 13.10 -14.55 -3.58
N GLN A 62 12.89 -14.75 -4.88
CA GLN A 62 12.42 -13.69 -5.78
C GLN A 62 11.03 -13.19 -5.38
N ALA A 63 10.10 -14.09 -5.08
CA ALA A 63 8.76 -13.72 -4.62
C ALA A 63 8.82 -12.95 -3.29
N ALA A 64 9.75 -13.30 -2.39
CA ALA A 64 9.94 -12.60 -1.12
C ALA A 64 10.46 -11.17 -1.33
N ALA A 65 11.45 -10.99 -2.21
CA ALA A 65 11.97 -9.67 -2.54
C ALA A 65 10.90 -8.77 -3.18
N ILE A 66 10.07 -9.32 -4.08
CA ILE A 66 8.96 -8.58 -4.70
C ILE A 66 7.91 -8.20 -3.66
N ALA A 67 7.52 -9.12 -2.78
CA ALA A 67 6.56 -8.86 -1.71
C ALA A 67 7.05 -7.79 -0.73
N GLN A 68 8.34 -7.81 -0.37
CA GLN A 68 8.94 -6.79 0.47
C GLN A 68 8.89 -5.41 -0.19
N ARG A 69 9.33 -5.30 -1.46
CA ARG A 69 9.29 -4.03 -2.20
C ARG A 69 7.88 -3.48 -2.31
N ALA A 70 6.91 -4.33 -2.65
CA ALA A 70 5.51 -3.92 -2.76
C ALA A 70 4.92 -3.49 -1.40
N ALA A 71 5.35 -4.11 -0.30
CA ALA A 71 4.95 -3.70 1.05
C ALA A 71 5.55 -2.34 1.45
N GLU A 72 6.80 -2.07 1.08
CA GLU A 72 7.45 -0.76 1.29
C GLU A 72 6.79 0.33 0.44
N GLU A 73 6.48 0.05 -0.81
CA GLU A 73 5.76 0.96 -1.70
C GLU A 73 4.35 1.26 -1.18
N ARG A 74 3.62 0.24 -0.70
CA ARG A 74 2.33 0.42 -0.03
C ARG A 74 2.43 1.38 1.16
N LYS A 75 3.42 1.19 2.04
CA LYS A 75 3.61 2.07 3.20
C LYS A 75 3.86 3.52 2.79
N ARG A 76 4.71 3.74 1.77
CA ARG A 76 4.99 5.08 1.23
C ARG A 76 3.73 5.71 0.64
N ALA A 77 2.99 4.97 -0.18
CA ALA A 77 1.76 5.45 -0.79
C ALA A 77 0.67 5.79 0.25
N GLU A 78 0.55 4.99 1.32
CA GLU A 78 -0.37 5.25 2.44
C GLU A 78 0.00 6.54 3.19
N LEU A 79 1.29 6.78 3.44
CA LEU A 79 1.79 8.00 4.05
C LEU A 79 1.50 9.23 3.17
N GLU A 80 1.82 9.15 1.88
CA GLU A 80 1.55 10.24 0.92
C GLU A 80 0.06 10.57 0.84
N ALA A 81 -0.80 9.55 0.80
CA ALA A 81 -2.25 9.74 0.78
C ALA A 81 -2.76 10.43 2.06
N ALA A 82 -2.21 10.05 3.23
CA ALA A 82 -2.54 10.69 4.50
C ALA A 82 -2.08 12.16 4.54
N LEU A 83 -0.87 12.47 4.05
CA LEU A 83 -0.36 13.84 3.93
C LEU A 83 -1.23 14.71 3.02
N ARG A 84 -1.59 14.20 1.82
CA ARG A 84 -2.49 14.91 0.89
C ARG A 84 -3.85 15.17 1.51
N ASN A 85 -4.39 14.20 2.26
CA ASN A 85 -5.64 14.39 2.98
C ASN A 85 -5.53 15.48 4.05
N LEU A 86 -4.48 15.47 4.87
CA LEU A 86 -4.25 16.50 5.88
C LEU A 86 -4.16 17.90 5.26
N GLN A 87 -3.35 18.07 4.22
CA GLN A 87 -3.24 19.33 3.49
C GLN A 87 -4.59 19.83 2.95
N ARG A 88 -5.40 18.91 2.41
CA ARG A 88 -6.76 19.24 1.94
C ARG A 88 -7.66 19.69 3.08
N GLN A 89 -7.66 19.00 4.22
CA GLN A 89 -8.49 19.39 5.37
C GLN A 89 -8.06 20.74 5.95
N GLN A 90 -6.75 20.99 6.06
CA GLN A 90 -6.21 22.29 6.49
C GLN A 90 -6.65 23.41 5.54
N LYS A 91 -6.58 23.20 4.23
CA LYS A 91 -7.03 24.18 3.23
C LYS A 91 -8.54 24.44 3.34
N LEU A 92 -9.36 23.41 3.50
CA LEU A 92 -10.81 23.56 3.67
C LEU A 92 -11.14 24.35 4.95
N LEU A 93 -10.42 24.08 6.05
CA LEU A 93 -10.57 24.80 7.32
C LEU A 93 -10.20 26.28 7.17
N ALA A 94 -9.08 26.59 6.50
CA ALA A 94 -8.65 27.97 6.24
C ALA A 94 -9.67 28.76 5.40
N LEU A 95 -10.39 28.08 4.50
CA LEU A 95 -11.46 28.65 3.69
C LEU A 95 -12.82 28.71 4.42
N GLY A 96 -12.90 28.32 5.69
CA GLY A 96 -14.14 28.32 6.49
C GLY A 96 -15.14 27.20 6.11
N SER A 97 -14.76 26.29 5.21
CA SER A 97 -15.61 25.21 4.69
C SER A 97 -15.36 23.84 5.31
N GLY A 98 -14.25 23.69 6.06
CA GLY A 98 -13.85 22.47 6.76
C GLY A 98 -14.06 22.54 8.27
N ARG A 99 -14.00 21.40 8.96
CA ARG A 99 -14.16 21.31 10.42
C ARG A 99 -12.83 20.97 11.09
N LYS A 100 -12.58 21.54 12.28
CA LYS A 100 -11.41 21.19 13.10
C LYS A 100 -11.32 19.68 13.41
N ALA A 101 -12.47 19.03 13.56
CA ALA A 101 -12.54 17.58 13.78
C ALA A 101 -12.07 16.74 12.58
N ASP A 102 -12.18 17.25 11.35
CA ASP A 102 -11.69 16.56 10.15
C ASP A 102 -10.16 16.66 10.05
N VAL A 103 -9.60 17.83 10.39
CA VAL A 103 -8.14 18.03 10.50
C VAL A 103 -7.56 17.11 11.57
N LYS A 104 -8.14 17.10 12.77
CA LYS A 104 -7.67 16.24 13.87
C LYS A 104 -7.68 14.75 13.50
N ARG A 105 -8.71 14.29 12.79
CA ARG A 105 -8.76 12.90 12.29
C ARG A 105 -7.67 12.62 11.25
N ALA A 106 -7.38 13.58 10.37
CA ALA A 106 -6.30 13.44 9.38
C ALA A 106 -4.91 13.41 10.04
N GLU A 107 -4.69 14.22 11.07
CA GLU A 107 -3.45 14.22 11.88
C GLU A 107 -3.27 12.89 12.62
N GLN A 108 -4.33 12.40 13.28
CA GLN A 108 -4.31 11.08 13.92
C GLN A 108 -3.96 9.97 12.93
N LYS A 109 -4.57 10.00 11.73
CA LYS A 109 -4.28 9.01 10.70
C LYS A 109 -2.84 9.06 10.22
N LEU A 110 -2.27 10.26 10.10
CA LEU A 110 -0.87 10.43 9.73
C LEU A 110 0.06 9.89 10.82
N ALA A 111 -0.25 10.17 12.10
CA ALA A 111 0.51 9.67 13.23
C ALA A 111 0.47 8.14 13.37
N GLU A 112 -0.64 7.49 13.02
CA GLU A 112 -0.74 6.01 12.96
C GLU A 112 0.15 5.40 11.88
N LEU A 113 0.38 6.11 10.77
CA LEU A 113 1.11 5.62 9.61
C LEU A 113 2.59 5.97 9.66
N GLN A 114 2.95 7.04 10.37
CA GLN A 114 4.33 7.30 10.73
C GLN A 114 4.78 6.23 11.73
N PRO A 115 5.95 5.62 11.52
CA PRO A 115 6.47 4.67 12.49
C PRO A 115 6.58 5.39 13.84
N SER A 116 6.00 4.81 14.88
CA SER A 116 6.17 5.23 16.27
C SER A 116 7.64 5.04 16.65
N GLY A 117 8.51 5.99 16.30
CA GLY A 117 9.95 5.85 16.51
C GLY A 117 10.83 6.67 15.57
N GLN A 118 10.72 8.00 15.66
CA GLN A 118 11.87 8.90 15.48
C GLN A 118 11.75 10.03 16.51
N ASN A 119 12.03 9.69 17.77
CA ASN A 119 12.59 10.59 18.78
C ASN A 119 13.93 10.00 19.19
#